data_AF-A0A3M1GAX0-F1
#
_entry.id   AF-A0A3M1GAX0-F1
#
_cell.length_a   1.000
_cell.length_b   1.000
_cell.length_c   1.000
_cell.angle_alpha   90.00
_cell.angle_beta   90.00
_cell.angle_gamma   90.00
#
_symmetry.space_group_name_H-M   'P 1'
#
loop_
_entity.id
_entity.type
_entity.pdbx_description
1 polymer ?
#
loop_
_entity_poly.entity_id
_entity_poly.type
_entity_poly.pdbx_seq_one_letter_code
_entity_poly.pdbx_strand_id
1 'polypeptide(L)'
;LALNLPLYWAPLLMAAAVALLIAFYFNMRGVFFLGDAGSYGWAGMIGLMAIAAYSANFFALAADQVALWFLVPVVDCLRLMTARVLNGRSPFMGDRNHLHHHLAKAMPWHFGLAFYLALVAVPNVLAYFFPAFTLYFALSTLAVYAVTILATAGRRPADRVAA
;
A
#
# COMPACT_ATOMS: atom_id res chain seq x y z
N LEU A 1 -13.44 2.53 -1.26
CA LEU A 1 -14.01 1.32 -1.88
C LEU A 1 -15.45 1.04 -1.44
N ALA A 2 -15.71 0.76 -0.15
CA ALA A 2 -17.08 0.48 0.35
C ALA A 2 -18.11 1.57 0.03
N LEU A 3 -17.71 2.83 0.08
CA LEU A 3 -18.57 3.99 -0.21
C LEU A 3 -18.91 4.18 -1.69
N ASN A 4 -18.21 3.48 -2.59
CA ASN A 4 -18.38 3.57 -4.04
C ASN A 4 -19.02 2.31 -4.63
N LEU A 5 -19.40 1.34 -3.79
CA LEU A 5 -20.11 0.14 -4.21
C LEU A 5 -21.57 0.19 -3.75
N PRO A 6 -22.50 -0.40 -4.51
CA PRO A 6 -23.88 -0.54 -4.09
C PRO A 6 -24.02 -1.31 -2.75
N LEU A 7 -25.05 -1.00 -1.97
CA LEU A 7 -25.22 -1.52 -0.61
C LEU A 7 -25.26 -3.05 -0.53
N TYR A 8 -25.71 -3.74 -1.58
CA TYR A 8 -25.72 -5.20 -1.62
C TYR A 8 -24.31 -5.84 -1.61
N TRP A 9 -23.24 -5.06 -1.81
CA TRP A 9 -21.84 -5.51 -1.62
C TRP A 9 -21.40 -5.49 -0.15
N ALA A 10 -22.18 -4.87 0.75
CA ALA A 10 -21.81 -4.72 2.16
C ALA A 10 -21.49 -6.05 2.88
N PRO A 11 -22.24 -7.15 2.68
CA PRO A 11 -21.90 -8.42 3.32
C PRO A 11 -20.52 -8.93 2.93
N LEU A 12 -20.14 -8.82 1.65
CA LEU A 12 -18.82 -9.22 1.15
C LEU A 12 -17.71 -8.34 1.75
N LEU A 13 -17.91 -7.02 1.76
CA LEU A 13 -16.96 -6.07 2.34
C LEU A 13 -16.74 -6.30 3.84
N MET A 14 -17.82 -6.57 4.58
CA MET A 14 -17.76 -6.89 6.00
C MET A 14 -17.02 -8.21 6.25
N ALA A 15 -17.37 -9.27 5.52
CA ALA A 15 -16.70 -10.56 5.64
C ALA A 15 -15.20 -10.43 5.30
N ALA A 16 -14.87 -9.68 4.26
CA ALA A 16 -13.50 -9.39 3.85
C ALA A 16 -12.73 -8.64 4.95
N ALA A 17 -13.32 -7.60 5.53
CA ALA A 17 -12.71 -6.82 6.60
C ALA A 17 -12.48 -7.67 7.86
N VAL A 18 -13.46 -8.48 8.27
CA VAL A 18 -13.34 -9.38 9.42
C VAL A 18 -12.24 -10.41 9.17
N ALA A 19 -12.20 -11.03 7.99
CA ALA A 19 -11.16 -11.99 7.63
C ALA A 19 -9.76 -11.35 7.65
N LEU A 20 -9.60 -10.13 7.13
CA LEU A 20 -8.33 -9.40 7.18
C LEU A 20 -7.93 -9.02 8.61
N LEU A 21 -8.88 -8.62 9.47
CA LEU A 21 -8.60 -8.32 10.88
C LEU A 21 -8.14 -9.56 11.65
N ILE A 22 -8.81 -10.69 11.46
CA ILE A 22 -8.43 -11.97 12.04
C ILE A 22 -7.04 -12.39 11.54
N ALA A 23 -6.83 -12.34 10.22
CA ALA A 23 -5.55 -12.68 9.61
C ALA A 23 -4.42 -11.77 10.11
N PHE A 24 -4.67 -10.46 10.20
CA PHE A 24 -3.71 -9.49 10.74
C PHE A 24 -3.34 -9.81 12.19
N TYR A 25 -4.33 -10.07 13.06
CA TYR A 25 -4.08 -10.41 14.45
C TYR A 25 -3.18 -11.66 14.60
N PHE A 26 -3.50 -12.74 13.90
CA PHE A 26 -2.72 -13.98 13.98
C PHE A 26 -1.36 -13.88 13.27
N ASN A 27 -1.28 -13.10 12.19
CA ASN A 27 -0.02 -12.84 11.49
C ASN A 27 0.95 -12.03 12.37
N MET A 28 0.45 -11.01 13.07
CA MET A 28 1.24 -10.22 14.02
C MET A 28 1.72 -11.04 15.23
N ARG A 29 1.00 -12.11 15.59
CA ARG A 29 1.43 -13.07 16.62
C ARG A 29 2.37 -14.15 16.09
N GLY A 30 2.70 -14.14 14.80
CA GLY A 30 3.57 -15.15 14.19
C GLY A 30 2.96 -16.55 14.11
N VAL A 31 1.63 -16.67 14.23
CA VAL A 31 0.94 -17.97 14.20
C VAL A 31 0.93 -18.54 12.79
N PHE A 32 0.73 -17.70 11.77
CA PHE A 32 0.86 -18.09 10.38
C PHE A 32 1.26 -16.90 9.49
N PHE A 33 1.78 -17.23 8.31
CA PHE A 33 2.03 -16.26 7.24
C PHE A 33 0.99 -16.40 6.15
N LEU A 34 0.51 -15.29 5.60
CA LEU A 34 -0.54 -15.26 4.57
C LEU A 34 -0.13 -16.02 3.29
N GLY A 35 1.17 -16.04 2.99
CA GLY A 35 1.75 -16.74 1.84
C GLY A 35 1.35 -16.13 0.50
N ASP A 36 1.81 -16.75 -0.58
CA ASP A 36 1.56 -16.30 -1.95
C ASP A 36 0.07 -16.39 -2.30
N ALA A 37 -0.56 -17.52 -1.96
CA ALA A 37 -1.98 -17.75 -2.23
C ALA A 37 -2.87 -16.67 -1.59
N GLY A 38 -2.63 -16.34 -0.32
CA GLY A 38 -3.38 -15.29 0.35
C GLY A 38 -3.03 -13.89 -0.19
N SER A 39 -1.75 -13.58 -0.39
CA SER A 39 -1.33 -12.25 -0.87
C SER A 39 -1.89 -11.94 -2.26
N TYR A 40 -1.79 -12.88 -3.19
CA TYR A 40 -2.35 -12.73 -4.54
C TYR A 40 -3.88 -12.80 -4.54
N GLY A 41 -4.48 -13.67 -3.72
CA GLY A 41 -5.94 -13.75 -3.58
C GLY A 41 -6.55 -12.43 -3.12
N TRP A 42 -5.98 -11.83 -2.07
CA TRP A 42 -6.42 -10.52 -1.55
C TRP A 42 -6.16 -9.39 -2.55
N ALA A 43 -4.98 -9.35 -3.18
CA ALA A 43 -4.69 -8.34 -4.20
C ALA A 43 -5.65 -8.42 -5.40
N GLY A 44 -5.93 -9.63 -5.89
CA GLY A 44 -6.87 -9.87 -6.98
C GLY A 44 -8.29 -9.44 -6.60
N MET A 45 -8.77 -9.83 -5.41
CA MET A 45 -10.09 -9.43 -4.94
C MET A 45 -10.21 -7.91 -4.81
N ILE A 46 -9.25 -7.24 -4.15
CA ILE A 46 -9.26 -5.77 -3.99
C ILE A 46 -9.21 -5.09 -5.36
N GLY A 47 -8.42 -5.59 -6.30
CA GLY A 47 -8.34 -5.08 -7.67
C GLY A 47 -9.66 -5.18 -8.42
N LEU A 48 -10.31 -6.35 -8.40
CA LEU A 48 -11.64 -6.55 -9.00
C LEU A 48 -12.70 -5.67 -8.35
N MET A 49 -12.65 -5.50 -7.03
CA MET A 49 -13.57 -4.63 -6.30
C MET A 49 -13.33 -3.15 -6.61
N ALA A 50 -12.08 -2.73 -6.87
CA ALA A 50 -11.78 -1.38 -7.30
C ALA A 50 -12.34 -1.10 -8.71
N ILE A 51 -12.21 -2.07 -9.63
CA ILE A 51 -12.85 -1.99 -10.95
C ILE A 51 -14.37 -1.90 -10.82
N ALA A 52 -14.98 -2.75 -9.98
CA ALA A 52 -16.43 -2.71 -9.75
C ALA A 52 -16.88 -1.37 -9.15
N ALA A 53 -16.13 -0.82 -8.20
CA ALA A 53 -16.44 0.48 -7.58
C ALA A 53 -16.33 1.63 -8.59
N TYR A 54 -15.31 1.61 -9.46
CA TYR A 54 -15.16 2.59 -10.53
C TYR A 54 -16.28 2.49 -11.55
N SER A 55 -16.67 1.29 -11.97
CA SER A 55 -17.78 1.09 -12.90
C SER A 55 -19.14 1.48 -12.31
N ALA A 56 -19.38 1.18 -11.03
CA ALA A 56 -20.64 1.48 -10.36
C ALA A 56 -20.83 2.98 -10.06
N ASN A 57 -19.73 3.73 -9.91
CA ASN A 57 -19.76 5.14 -9.54
C ASN A 57 -18.94 6.02 -10.50
N PHE A 58 -18.96 5.68 -11.80
CA PHE A 58 -18.05 6.23 -12.81
C PHE A 58 -18.03 7.77 -12.88
N PHE A 59 -19.17 8.43 -12.67
CA PHE A 59 -19.26 9.89 -12.72
C PHE A 59 -18.81 10.59 -11.42
N ALA A 60 -18.80 9.88 -10.29
CA ALA A 60 -18.47 10.48 -8.99
C ALA A 60 -17.10 10.04 -8.44
N LEU A 61 -16.61 8.87 -8.83
CA LEU A 61 -15.28 8.38 -8.47
C LEU A 61 -14.30 8.70 -9.59
N ALA A 62 -13.46 9.71 -9.37
CA ALA A 62 -12.48 10.13 -10.37
C ALA A 62 -11.31 9.12 -10.47
N ALA A 63 -10.74 8.99 -11.67
CA ALA A 63 -9.68 8.02 -11.95
C ALA A 63 -8.39 8.30 -11.16
N ASP A 64 -8.10 9.57 -10.88
CA ASP A 64 -6.98 9.99 -10.03
C ASP A 64 -7.15 9.56 -8.57
N GLN A 65 -8.38 9.51 -8.05
CA GLN A 65 -8.66 8.96 -6.73
C GLN A 65 -8.37 7.46 -6.69
N VAL A 66 -8.76 6.72 -7.73
CA VAL A 66 -8.43 5.29 -7.85
C VAL A 66 -6.91 5.08 -7.97
N ALA A 67 -6.22 5.93 -8.73
CA ALA A 67 -4.76 5.88 -8.82
C ALA A 67 -4.11 6.14 -7.44
N LEU A 68 -4.66 7.07 -6.66
CA LEU A 68 -4.18 7.37 -5.31
C LEU A 68 -4.34 6.18 -4.34
N TRP A 69 -5.36 5.33 -4.51
CA TRP A 69 -5.57 4.14 -3.67
C TRP A 69 -4.39 3.17 -3.73
N PHE A 70 -3.75 3.07 -4.90
CA PHE A 70 -2.67 2.12 -5.17
C PHE A 70 -1.30 2.77 -5.39
N LEU A 71 -1.20 4.09 -5.18
CA LEU A 71 -0.03 4.88 -5.56
C LEU A 71 1.27 4.35 -4.95
N VAL A 72 1.31 4.14 -3.63
CA VAL A 72 2.52 3.71 -2.91
C VAL A 72 3.04 2.35 -3.42
N PRO A 73 2.26 1.25 -3.41
CA PRO A 73 2.77 -0.04 -3.87
C PRO A 73 3.13 -0.04 -5.36
N VAL A 74 2.37 0.68 -6.21
CA VAL A 74 2.66 0.77 -7.65
C VAL A 74 3.99 1.49 -7.89
N VAL A 75 4.17 2.66 -7.28
CA VAL A 75 5.40 3.46 -7.42
C VAL A 75 6.61 2.70 -6.86
N ASP A 76 6.45 2.02 -5.72
CA ASP A 76 7.53 1.24 -5.12
C ASP A 76 7.98 0.09 -6.02
N CYS A 77 7.03 -0.65 -6.60
CA CYS A 77 7.31 -1.70 -7.58
C CYS A 77 7.96 -1.16 -8.84
N LEU A 78 7.41 -0.08 -9.43
CA LEU A 78 7.95 0.54 -10.65
C LEU A 78 9.39 1.01 -10.44
N ARG A 79 9.66 1.74 -9.35
CA ARG A 79 11.02 2.20 -9.01
C ARG A 79 12.01 1.04 -8.96
N LEU A 80 11.65 -0.07 -8.32
CA LEU A 80 12.52 -1.23 -8.19
C LEU A 80 12.70 -1.96 -9.52
N MET A 81 11.63 -2.17 -10.30
CA MET A 81 11.70 -2.76 -11.63
C MET A 81 12.62 -1.93 -12.54
N THR A 82 12.44 -0.60 -12.57
CA THR A 82 13.31 0.32 -13.32
C THR A 82 14.76 0.24 -12.85
N ALA A 83 15.01 0.28 -11.54
CA ALA A 83 16.37 0.16 -11.00
C ALA A 83 17.04 -1.17 -11.38
N ARG A 84 16.30 -2.27 -11.46
CA ARG A 84 16.85 -3.57 -11.91
C ARG A 84 17.23 -3.55 -13.38
N VAL A 85 16.34 -3.04 -14.23
CA VAL A 85 16.58 -2.93 -15.67
C VAL A 85 17.81 -2.06 -15.95
N LEU A 86 17.94 -0.92 -15.26
CA LEU A 86 19.11 -0.04 -15.37
C LEU A 86 20.42 -0.71 -14.93
N ASN A 87 20.35 -1.73 -14.07
CA ASN A 87 21.50 -2.52 -13.63
C ASN A 87 21.67 -3.83 -14.41
N GLY A 88 21.00 -4.00 -15.56
CA GLY A 88 21.10 -5.19 -16.40
C GLY A 88 20.48 -6.46 -15.79
N ARG A 89 19.57 -6.31 -14.82
CA ARG A 89 18.87 -7.43 -14.15
C ARG A 89 17.43 -7.52 -14.63
N SER A 90 16.86 -8.72 -14.57
CA SER A 90 15.44 -8.94 -14.88
C SER A 90 14.52 -8.13 -13.92
N PRO A 91 13.45 -7.50 -14.41
CA PRO A 91 12.51 -6.75 -13.58
C PRO A 91 11.69 -7.64 -12.63
N PHE A 92 11.59 -8.94 -12.91
CA PHE A 92 10.82 -9.91 -12.11
C PHE A 92 11.63 -10.56 -10.98
N MET A 93 12.91 -10.23 -10.86
CA MET A 93 13.75 -10.73 -9.77
C MET A 93 13.36 -10.07 -8.45
N GLY A 94 13.15 -10.86 -7.39
CA GLY A 94 12.89 -10.32 -6.05
C GLY A 94 14.06 -9.50 -5.50
N ASP A 95 13.77 -8.51 -4.65
CA ASP A 95 14.80 -7.80 -3.88
C ASP A 95 14.33 -7.46 -2.46
N ARG A 96 15.22 -6.85 -1.66
CA ARG A 96 14.94 -6.36 -0.30
C ARG A 96 15.06 -4.84 -0.19
N ASN A 97 14.63 -4.12 -1.24
CA ASN A 97 14.79 -2.68 -1.34
C ASN A 97 13.44 -1.92 -1.36
N HIS A 98 12.33 -2.62 -1.10
CA HIS A 98 11.01 -2.02 -0.90
C HIS A 98 10.96 -1.02 0.25
N LEU A 99 9.98 -0.10 0.20
CA LEU A 99 9.80 0.95 1.21
C LEU A 99 9.78 0.40 2.65
N HIS A 100 9.11 -0.72 2.89
CA HIS A 100 9.02 -1.30 4.24
C HIS A 100 10.39 -1.76 4.77
N HIS A 101 11.33 -2.18 3.90
CA HIS A 101 12.69 -2.49 4.31
C HIS A 101 13.49 -1.23 4.65
N HIS A 102 13.26 -0.12 3.93
CA HIS A 102 13.85 1.17 4.28
C HIS A 102 13.38 1.65 5.66
N LEU A 103 12.08 1.54 5.94
CA LEU A 103 11.51 1.89 7.24
C LEU A 103 12.06 1.00 8.35
N ALA A 104 12.15 -0.31 8.13
CA ALA A 104 12.70 -1.25 9.11
C ALA A 104 14.18 -1.00 9.45
N LYS A 105 14.97 -0.40 8.53
CA LYS A 105 16.35 0.03 8.80
C LYS A 105 16.41 1.34 9.59
N ALA A 106 15.37 2.16 9.52
CA ALA A 106 15.38 3.54 10.01
C ALA A 106 14.69 3.72 11.38
N MET A 107 13.74 2.85 11.73
CA MET A 107 12.93 2.95 12.95
C MET A 107 12.39 1.58 13.39
N PRO A 108 11.93 1.45 14.66
CA PRO A 108 11.26 0.24 15.13
C PRO A 108 10.05 -0.14 14.28
N TRP A 109 9.77 -1.44 14.19
CA TRP A 109 8.78 -1.97 13.25
C TRP A 109 7.38 -1.38 13.42
N HIS A 110 6.94 -1.07 14.64
CA HIS A 110 5.61 -0.52 14.90
C HIS A 110 5.49 0.91 14.38
N PHE A 111 6.54 1.73 14.53
CA PHE A 111 6.60 3.07 13.94
C PHE A 111 6.69 3.00 12.41
N GLY A 112 7.49 2.07 11.87
CA GLY A 112 7.59 1.85 10.43
C GLY A 112 6.26 1.41 9.81
N LEU A 113 5.55 0.49 10.47
CA LEU A 113 4.22 0.05 10.06
C LEU A 113 3.21 1.19 10.13
N ALA A 114 3.16 1.94 11.24
CA ALA A 114 2.27 3.08 11.40
C ALA A 114 2.54 4.16 10.33
N PHE A 115 3.82 4.47 10.05
CA PHE A 115 4.20 5.40 8.99
C PHE A 115 3.76 4.90 7.62
N TYR A 116 4.00 3.63 7.28
CA TYR A 116 3.58 3.05 6.01
C TYR A 116 2.05 3.13 5.83
N LEU A 117 1.31 2.73 6.87
CA LEU A 117 -0.16 2.79 6.86
C LEU A 117 -0.65 4.23 6.76
N ALA A 118 -0.04 5.18 7.46
CA ALA A 118 -0.39 6.60 7.38
C ALA A 118 -0.11 7.19 5.99
N LEU A 119 1.05 6.86 5.40
CA LEU A 119 1.43 7.31 4.05
C LEU A 119 0.42 6.86 2.99
N VAL A 120 -0.21 5.70 3.18
CA VAL A 120 -1.27 5.21 2.30
C VAL A 120 -2.63 5.80 2.70
N ALA A 121 -3.02 5.73 3.97
CA ALA A 121 -4.39 6.04 4.41
C ALA A 121 -4.71 7.53 4.43
N VAL A 122 -3.81 8.37 4.96
CA VAL A 122 -4.05 9.82 5.13
C VAL A 122 -4.38 10.52 3.81
N PRO A 123 -3.58 10.42 2.73
CA PRO A 123 -3.91 11.11 1.48
C PRO A 123 -5.23 10.60 0.87
N ASN A 124 -5.56 9.33 1.07
CA ASN A 124 -6.82 8.73 0.59
C ASN A 124 -8.04 9.23 1.38
N VAL A 125 -7.92 9.39 2.69
CA VAL A 125 -8.97 10.01 3.52
C VAL A 125 -9.15 11.48 3.15
N LEU A 126 -8.05 12.22 2.97
CA LEU A 126 -8.12 13.62 2.55
C LEU A 126 -8.75 13.78 1.15
N ALA A 127 -8.37 12.92 0.19
CA ALA A 127 -8.95 12.92 -1.15
C ALA A 127 -10.44 12.55 -1.17
N TYR A 128 -10.94 11.82 -0.17
CA TYR A 128 -12.35 11.54 -0.02
C TYR A 128 -13.14 12.81 0.36
N PHE A 129 -12.65 13.58 1.34
CA PHE A 129 -13.31 14.82 1.77
C PHE A 129 -13.07 16.00 0.82
N PHE A 130 -11.91 16.02 0.14
CA PHE A 130 -11.45 17.12 -0.70
C PHE A 130 -11.02 16.60 -2.09
N PRO A 131 -11.95 16.04 -2.89
CA PRO A 131 -11.61 15.37 -4.15
C PRO A 131 -10.95 16.28 -5.18
N ALA A 132 -11.25 17.58 -5.17
CA ALA A 132 -10.60 18.56 -6.05
C ALA A 132 -9.08 18.69 -5.81
N PHE A 133 -8.58 18.23 -4.67
CA PHE A 133 -7.16 18.29 -4.30
C PHE A 133 -6.42 16.95 -4.43
N THR A 134 -7.06 15.93 -5.02
CA THR A 134 -6.50 14.57 -5.16
C THR A 134 -5.10 14.57 -5.77
N LEU A 135 -4.87 15.37 -6.82
CA LEU A 135 -3.56 15.49 -7.43
C LEU A 135 -2.50 16.03 -6.46
N TYR A 136 -2.82 17.04 -5.64
CA TYR A 136 -1.89 17.58 -4.65
C TYR A 136 -1.56 16.54 -3.57
N PHE A 137 -2.55 15.76 -3.13
CA PHE A 137 -2.31 14.66 -2.20
C PHE A 137 -1.41 13.59 -2.83
N ALA A 138 -1.62 13.24 -4.09
CA ALA A 138 -0.76 12.31 -4.82
C ALA A 138 0.69 12.82 -4.89
N LEU A 139 0.89 14.09 -5.29
CA LEU A 139 2.21 14.71 -5.38
C LEU A 139 2.90 14.79 -4.01
N SER A 140 2.16 15.15 -2.95
CA SER A 140 2.70 15.14 -1.58
C SER A 140 3.10 13.74 -1.12
N THR A 141 2.33 12.72 -1.48
CA THR A 141 2.62 11.31 -1.15
C THR A 141 3.90 10.87 -1.85
N LEU A 142 4.07 11.21 -3.13
CA LEU A 142 5.29 10.95 -3.89
C LEU A 142 6.50 11.68 -3.29
N ALA A 143 6.33 12.94 -2.86
CA ALA A 143 7.39 13.71 -2.22
C ALA A 143 7.83 13.07 -0.89
N VAL A 144 6.89 12.73 -0.01
CA VAL A 144 7.18 12.05 1.27
C VAL A 144 7.82 10.69 1.03
N TYR A 145 7.32 9.93 0.05
CA TYR A 145 7.92 8.66 -0.37
C TYR A 145 9.39 8.87 -0.81
N ALA A 146 9.64 9.81 -1.72
CA ALA A 146 10.98 10.07 -2.25
C ALA A 146 11.96 10.52 -1.16
N VAL A 147 11.55 11.46 -0.29
CA VAL A 147 12.33 11.89 0.88
C VAL A 147 12.66 10.71 1.78
N THR A 148 11.68 9.84 2.04
CA THR A 148 11.89 8.64 2.87
C THR A 148 12.94 7.73 2.27
N ILE A 149 12.88 7.45 0.97
CA ILE A 149 13.86 6.62 0.28
C ILE A 149 15.26 7.26 0.32
N LEU A 150 15.37 8.54 0.01
CA LEU A 150 16.66 9.25 0.03
C LEU A 150 17.28 9.30 1.42
N ALA A 151 16.49 9.60 2.45
CA ALA A 151 16.95 9.69 3.85
C ALA A 151 17.40 8.34 4.44
N THR A 152 17.00 7.22 3.82
CA THR A 152 17.25 5.87 4.33
C THR A 152 18.14 5.02 3.42
N ALA A 153 18.42 5.45 2.19
CA ALA A 153 19.22 4.70 1.20
C ALA A 153 20.63 4.36 1.70
N GLY A 154 21.24 5.23 2.52
CA GLY A 154 22.58 5.01 3.08
C GLY A 154 22.61 4.34 4.45
N ARG A 155 21.45 4.06 5.07
CA ARG A 155 21.41 3.49 6.43
C ARG A 155 21.74 2.01 6.38
N ARG A 156 22.72 1.60 7.20
CA ARG A 156 22.91 0.19 7.55
C ARG A 156 21.70 -0.28 8.37
N PRO A 157 21.35 -1.58 8.35
CA PRO A 157 20.31 -2.10 9.23
C PRO A 157 20.60 -1.63 10.65
N ALA A 158 19.64 -0.97 11.30
CA ALA A 158 19.79 -0.64 12.72
C ALA A 158 20.16 -1.93 13.44
N ASP A 159 21.31 -1.92 14.11
CA ASP A 159 21.69 -3.01 15.01
C ASP A 159 20.49 -3.22 15.93
N ARG A 160 19.91 -4.42 15.90
CA ARG A 160 18.76 -4.78 16.71
C ARG A 160 19.20 -4.74 18.18
N VAL A 161 19.23 -3.55 18.77
CA VAL A 161 19.32 -3.40 20.21
C VAL A 161 18.03 -3.99 20.75
N ALA A 162 18.22 -5.12 21.45
CA ALA A 162 17.20 -5.97 21.99
C ALA A 162 16.05 -5.18 22.63
N ALA A 163 14.83 -5.52 22.25
CA ALA A 163 13.61 -5.31 23.01
C ALA A 163 12.71 -6.52 22.78
#